data_AF-A0A7S2HQM5-F1
#
_entry.id   AF-A0A7S2HQM5-F1
#
_cell.length_a   1.000
_cell.length_b   1.000
_cell.length_c   1.000
_cell.angle_alpha   90.00
_cell.angle_beta   90.00
_cell.angle_gamma   90.00
#
_symmetry.space_group_name_H-M   'P 1'
#
loop_
_entity.id
_entity.type
_entity.pdbx_description
1 polymer ?
#
loop_
_entity_poly.entity_id
_entity_poly.type
_entity_poly.pdbx_seq_one_letter_code
_entity_poly.pdbx_strand_id
1 'polypeptide(L)'
;MIKDVNTVRGVLTEALKIGMSSNSTAIMEASELLKSIEDESAAKEIAEQQAKAEAEARNKRQSLDITLKTAINNGDLSTITTVMNECIAIGYYESPVLDEARSFRKKNEAETQALQVLSMAIESDDIDVLESAIEQGEAAGFKGPELLKCKSLHKSMKSKAAAVKALTEAEESGDLKDLELAFEKAQESKVSQAHLTRAKLQIERLQKSSALAAEVDAALEQDDVASIEAAIVAAEADGNGGDGRKLETARKKVAMMKAHKALQDAVAEITDVMENSLAGASLSDYSRLNDALQDAQLADVQDEELYKDTTDMLEKMDQL
;
A
#
# COMPACT_ATOMS: atom_id res chain seq x y z
N MET A 1 -44.52 -29.63 -76.46
CA MET A 1 -44.59 -29.49 -77.93
C MET A 1 -45.04 -28.06 -78.15
N ILE A 2 -44.24 -27.05 -78.47
CA ILE A 2 -42.92 -26.88 -79.10
C ILE A 2 -41.91 -26.48 -78.01
N LYS A 3 -40.69 -27.05 -77.98
CA LYS A 3 -39.72 -26.83 -76.87
C LYS A 3 -38.63 -25.80 -77.18
N ASP A 4 -38.61 -25.25 -78.39
CA ASP A 4 -37.54 -24.39 -78.85
C ASP A 4 -38.11 -23.10 -79.44
N VAL A 5 -37.82 -21.99 -78.77
CA VAL A 5 -38.21 -20.62 -79.15
C VAL A 5 -37.72 -20.31 -80.56
N ASN A 6 -36.56 -20.84 -80.95
CA ASN A 6 -36.01 -20.65 -82.30
C ASN A 6 -36.85 -21.34 -83.36
N THR A 7 -37.46 -22.48 -83.02
CA THR A 7 -38.37 -23.20 -83.91
C THR A 7 -39.68 -22.42 -84.11
N VAL A 8 -40.27 -21.85 -83.04
CA VAL A 8 -41.50 -21.03 -83.15
C VAL A 8 -41.22 -19.73 -83.93
N ARG A 9 -40.09 -19.06 -83.63
CA ARG A 9 -39.64 -17.85 -84.32
C ARG A 9 -39.38 -18.11 -85.81
N GLY A 10 -38.76 -19.24 -86.15
CA GLY A 10 -38.54 -19.67 -87.52
C GLY A 10 -39.85 -19.88 -88.27
N VAL A 11 -40.80 -20.59 -87.68
CA VAL A 11 -42.13 -20.84 -88.29
C VAL A 11 -42.92 -19.54 -88.49
N LEU A 12 -42.88 -18.61 -87.51
CA LEU A 12 -43.58 -17.34 -87.62
C LEU A 12 -42.96 -16.42 -88.68
N THR A 13 -41.63 -16.41 -88.78
CA THR A 13 -40.88 -15.67 -89.80
C THR A 13 -41.20 -16.20 -91.21
N GLU A 14 -41.30 -17.51 -91.35
CA GLU A 14 -41.65 -18.15 -92.63
C GLU A 14 -43.12 -17.91 -93.00
N ALA A 15 -44.04 -17.93 -92.02
CA ALA A 15 -45.45 -17.62 -92.22
C ALA A 15 -45.69 -16.15 -92.63
N LEU A 16 -44.91 -15.20 -92.08
CA LEU A 16 -44.92 -13.79 -92.48
C LEU A 16 -44.41 -13.59 -93.92
N LYS A 17 -43.39 -14.35 -94.37
CA LYS A 17 -42.88 -14.30 -95.75
C LYS A 17 -43.87 -14.80 -96.80
N ILE A 18 -44.74 -15.75 -96.46
CA ILE A 18 -45.69 -16.38 -97.41
C ILE A 18 -46.92 -15.47 -97.68
N GLY A 19 -47.02 -14.30 -97.03
CA GLY A 19 -48.06 -13.32 -97.37
C GLY A 19 -49.47 -13.75 -96.94
N MET A 20 -49.60 -14.50 -95.84
CA MET A 20 -50.89 -14.85 -95.23
C MET A 20 -51.54 -13.62 -94.57
N SER A 21 -51.98 -12.65 -95.38
CA SER A 21 -52.63 -11.41 -94.93
C SER A 21 -54.09 -11.61 -94.44
N SER A 22 -54.66 -12.80 -94.62
CA SER A 22 -56.05 -13.12 -94.26
C SER A 22 -56.25 -13.72 -92.86
N ASN A 23 -55.18 -13.87 -92.06
CA ASN A 23 -55.27 -14.50 -90.73
C ASN A 23 -54.65 -13.64 -89.60
N SER A 24 -54.97 -12.34 -89.61
CA SER A 24 -54.46 -11.32 -88.67
C SER A 24 -54.61 -11.72 -87.19
N THR A 25 -55.70 -12.40 -86.82
CA THR A 25 -55.94 -12.86 -85.44
C THR A 25 -54.94 -13.94 -85.03
N ALA A 26 -54.67 -14.92 -85.90
CA ALA A 26 -53.70 -15.99 -85.63
C ALA A 26 -52.26 -15.47 -85.56
N ILE A 27 -51.93 -14.44 -86.34
CA ILE A 27 -50.61 -13.78 -86.27
C ILE A 27 -50.48 -12.98 -84.96
N MET A 28 -51.53 -12.31 -84.51
CA MET A 28 -51.54 -11.57 -83.25
C MET A 28 -51.43 -12.51 -82.04
N GLU A 29 -52.22 -13.59 -81.99
CA GLU A 29 -52.16 -14.61 -80.94
C GLU A 29 -50.78 -15.30 -80.90
N ALA A 30 -50.20 -15.60 -82.06
CA ALA A 30 -48.87 -16.20 -82.13
C ALA A 30 -47.75 -15.21 -81.74
N SER A 31 -47.92 -13.92 -82.00
CA SER A 31 -47.01 -12.86 -81.53
C SER A 31 -47.10 -12.66 -80.01
N GLU A 32 -48.31 -12.76 -79.43
CA GLU A 32 -48.53 -12.65 -77.99
C GLU A 32 -47.97 -13.87 -77.24
N LEU A 33 -48.15 -15.08 -77.81
CA LEU A 33 -47.53 -16.31 -77.30
C LEU A 33 -46.00 -16.25 -77.39
N LEU A 34 -45.43 -15.74 -78.49
CA LEU A 34 -43.97 -15.55 -78.60
C LEU A 34 -43.44 -14.59 -77.54
N LYS A 35 -44.12 -13.47 -77.31
CA LYS A 35 -43.74 -12.51 -76.27
C LYS A 35 -43.81 -13.14 -74.87
N SER A 36 -44.86 -13.90 -74.57
CA SER A 36 -44.99 -14.63 -73.31
C SER A 36 -43.88 -15.67 -73.11
N ILE A 37 -43.46 -16.36 -74.18
CA ILE A 37 -42.37 -17.34 -74.12
C ILE A 37 -41.01 -16.65 -73.97
N GLU A 38 -40.79 -15.52 -74.64
CA GLU A 38 -39.57 -14.70 -74.50
C GLU A 38 -39.45 -14.14 -73.07
N ASP A 39 -40.53 -13.60 -72.50
CA ASP A 39 -40.59 -13.10 -71.12
C ASP A 39 -40.36 -14.23 -70.10
N GLU A 40 -40.94 -15.42 -70.29
CA GLU A 40 -40.71 -16.60 -69.44
C GLU A 40 -39.26 -17.11 -69.53
N SER A 41 -38.66 -17.07 -70.72
CA SER A 41 -37.27 -17.46 -70.92
C SER A 41 -36.28 -16.50 -70.25
N ALA A 42 -36.51 -15.18 -70.35
CA ALA A 42 -35.71 -14.16 -69.69
C ALA A 42 -35.86 -14.23 -68.16
N ALA A 43 -37.08 -14.45 -67.66
CA ALA A 43 -37.33 -14.66 -66.24
C ALA A 43 -36.58 -15.90 -65.70
N LYS A 44 -36.55 -16.98 -66.49
CA LYS A 44 -35.82 -18.21 -66.12
C LYS A 44 -34.31 -17.98 -66.08
N GLU A 45 -33.75 -17.24 -67.06
CA GLU A 45 -32.33 -16.90 -67.08
C GLU A 45 -31.94 -16.01 -65.89
N ILE A 46 -32.76 -15.00 -65.57
CA ILE A 46 -32.55 -14.14 -64.39
C ILE A 46 -32.62 -14.96 -63.10
N ALA A 47 -33.60 -15.86 -62.98
CA ALA A 47 -33.73 -16.73 -61.80
C ALA A 47 -32.54 -17.70 -61.66
N GLU A 48 -32.02 -18.24 -62.76
CA GLU A 48 -30.83 -19.11 -62.75
C GLU A 48 -29.56 -18.33 -62.35
N GLN A 49 -29.38 -17.11 -62.87
CA GLN A 49 -28.28 -16.23 -62.48
C GLN A 49 -28.37 -15.82 -61.01
N GLN A 50 -29.57 -15.50 -60.50
CA GLN A 50 -29.80 -15.19 -59.10
C GLN A 50 -29.50 -16.40 -58.20
N ALA A 51 -29.99 -17.59 -58.56
CA ALA A 51 -29.73 -18.82 -57.79
C ALA A 51 -28.23 -19.15 -57.74
N LYS A 52 -27.50 -18.96 -58.84
CA LYS A 52 -26.05 -19.14 -58.88
C LYS A 52 -25.33 -18.14 -57.99
N ALA A 53 -25.68 -16.86 -58.06
CA ALA A 53 -25.10 -15.82 -57.22
C ALA A 53 -25.38 -16.06 -55.73
N GLU A 54 -26.59 -16.50 -55.38
CA GLU A 54 -26.96 -16.89 -54.01
C GLU A 54 -26.18 -18.12 -53.51
N ALA A 55 -25.98 -19.13 -54.36
CA ALA A 55 -25.19 -20.31 -54.03
C ALA A 55 -23.71 -19.96 -53.79
N GLU A 56 -23.13 -19.10 -54.63
CA GLU A 56 -21.76 -18.60 -54.46
C GLU A 56 -21.63 -17.76 -53.17
N ALA A 57 -22.59 -16.86 -52.91
CA ALA A 57 -22.63 -16.08 -51.67
C ALA A 57 -22.77 -16.97 -50.42
N ARG A 58 -23.61 -18.01 -50.49
CA ARG A 58 -23.78 -18.98 -49.40
C ARG A 58 -22.49 -19.77 -49.14
N ASN A 59 -21.83 -20.28 -50.18
CA ASN A 59 -20.57 -21.00 -50.05
C ASN A 59 -19.48 -20.10 -49.46
N LYS A 60 -19.41 -18.83 -49.92
CA LYS A 60 -18.47 -17.85 -49.37
C LYS A 60 -18.73 -17.57 -47.89
N ARG A 61 -19.98 -17.36 -47.47
CA ARG A 61 -20.35 -17.17 -46.05
C ARG A 61 -19.95 -18.38 -45.20
N GLN A 62 -20.19 -19.60 -45.67
CA GLN A 62 -19.78 -20.82 -44.97
C GLN A 62 -18.26 -20.93 -44.84
N SER A 63 -17.50 -20.60 -45.88
CA SER A 63 -16.03 -20.60 -45.79
C SER A 63 -15.52 -19.57 -44.78
N LEU A 64 -16.14 -18.39 -44.70
CA LEU A 64 -15.78 -17.36 -43.74
C LEU A 64 -16.07 -17.80 -42.30
N ASP A 65 -17.23 -18.42 -42.05
CA ASP A 65 -17.56 -18.97 -40.73
C ASP A 65 -16.56 -20.07 -40.29
N ILE A 66 -16.14 -20.95 -41.21
CA ILE A 66 -15.15 -21.99 -40.92
C ILE A 66 -13.79 -21.36 -40.56
N THR A 67 -13.33 -20.40 -41.36
CA THR A 67 -12.07 -19.69 -41.10
C THR A 67 -12.15 -18.92 -39.79
N LEU A 68 -13.28 -18.27 -39.50
CA LEU A 68 -13.48 -17.50 -38.28
C LEU A 68 -13.48 -18.39 -37.04
N LYS A 69 -14.17 -19.53 -37.06
CA LYS A 69 -14.11 -20.54 -35.99
C LYS A 69 -12.69 -21.04 -35.76
N THR A 70 -11.97 -21.33 -36.85
CA THR A 70 -10.58 -21.78 -36.77
C THR A 70 -9.69 -20.70 -36.15
N ALA A 71 -9.87 -19.44 -36.55
CA ALA A 71 -9.10 -18.31 -36.02
C ALA A 71 -9.42 -18.03 -34.54
N ILE A 72 -10.68 -18.14 -34.11
CA ILE A 72 -11.09 -18.05 -32.69
C ILE A 72 -10.41 -19.15 -31.87
N ASN A 73 -10.48 -20.40 -32.33
CA ASN A 73 -9.87 -21.53 -31.64
C ASN A 73 -8.34 -21.40 -31.52
N ASN A 74 -7.70 -20.82 -32.53
CA ASN A 74 -6.26 -20.58 -32.54
C ASN A 74 -5.86 -19.27 -31.84
N GLY A 75 -6.81 -18.42 -31.45
CA GLY A 75 -6.55 -17.10 -30.90
C GLY A 75 -5.90 -16.10 -31.88
N ASP A 76 -6.05 -16.31 -33.19
CA ASP A 76 -5.43 -15.47 -34.22
C ASP A 76 -6.26 -14.21 -34.50
N LEU A 77 -5.99 -13.14 -33.75
CA LEU A 77 -6.67 -11.85 -33.88
C LEU A 77 -6.51 -11.19 -35.25
N SER A 78 -5.37 -11.41 -35.92
CA SER A 78 -5.09 -10.84 -37.23
C SER A 78 -6.04 -11.45 -38.27
N THR A 79 -6.15 -12.79 -38.24
CA THR A 79 -7.09 -13.51 -39.10
C THR A 79 -8.54 -13.20 -38.74
N ILE A 80 -8.90 -13.15 -37.45
CA ILE A 80 -10.25 -12.73 -37.02
C ILE A 80 -10.61 -11.36 -37.59
N THR A 81 -9.72 -10.36 -37.46
CA THR A 81 -9.97 -9.00 -37.92
C THR A 81 -10.12 -8.94 -39.45
N THR A 82 -9.27 -9.66 -40.18
CA THR A 82 -9.31 -9.73 -41.65
C THR A 82 -10.62 -10.37 -42.13
N VAL A 83 -11.00 -11.52 -41.56
CA VAL A 83 -12.23 -12.24 -41.92
C VAL A 83 -13.48 -11.44 -41.55
N MET A 84 -13.49 -10.75 -40.40
CA MET A 84 -14.58 -9.85 -40.02
C MET A 84 -14.77 -8.70 -41.02
N ASN A 85 -13.69 -8.08 -41.49
CA ASN A 85 -13.74 -7.03 -42.49
C ASN A 85 -14.26 -7.56 -43.84
N GLU A 86 -13.88 -8.78 -44.22
CA GLU A 86 -14.43 -9.44 -45.41
C GLU A 86 -15.92 -9.75 -45.27
N CYS A 87 -16.38 -10.20 -44.09
CA CYS A 87 -17.81 -10.39 -43.80
C CYS A 87 -18.59 -9.07 -43.97
N ILE A 88 -18.05 -7.96 -43.45
CA ILE A 88 -18.65 -6.62 -43.60
C ILE A 88 -18.71 -6.22 -45.08
N ALA A 89 -17.64 -6.46 -45.85
CA ALA A 89 -17.57 -6.10 -47.27
C ALA A 89 -18.62 -6.83 -48.14
N ILE A 90 -19.02 -8.04 -47.76
CA ILE A 90 -20.05 -8.82 -48.46
C ILE A 90 -21.46 -8.68 -47.83
N GLY A 91 -21.64 -7.77 -46.87
CA GLY A 91 -22.92 -7.54 -46.19
C GLY A 91 -23.36 -8.68 -45.26
N TYR A 92 -22.42 -9.51 -44.77
CA TYR A 92 -22.69 -10.61 -43.84
C TYR A 92 -22.52 -10.14 -42.38
N TYR A 93 -23.60 -9.62 -41.80
CA TYR A 93 -23.59 -9.02 -40.46
C TYR A 93 -24.18 -9.92 -39.36
N GLU A 94 -25.03 -10.87 -39.74
CA GLU A 94 -25.80 -11.70 -38.82
C GLU A 94 -25.28 -13.14 -38.89
N SER A 95 -24.27 -13.43 -38.07
CA SER A 95 -23.74 -14.77 -37.84
C SER A 95 -23.40 -14.94 -36.37
N PRO A 96 -23.83 -16.02 -35.71
CA PRO A 96 -23.41 -16.33 -34.34
C PRO A 96 -21.89 -16.39 -34.18
N VAL A 97 -21.18 -16.84 -35.23
CA VAL A 97 -19.71 -16.91 -35.25
C VAL A 97 -19.09 -15.51 -35.27
N LEU A 98 -19.74 -14.56 -35.95
CA LEU A 98 -19.29 -13.17 -35.99
C LEU A 98 -19.46 -12.49 -34.63
N ASP A 99 -20.53 -12.77 -33.91
CA ASP A 99 -20.74 -12.26 -32.55
C ASP A 99 -19.77 -12.89 -31.54
N GLU A 100 -19.47 -14.19 -31.69
CA GLU A 100 -18.42 -14.86 -30.94
C GLU A 100 -17.04 -14.23 -31.22
N ALA A 101 -16.70 -13.99 -32.49
CA ALA A 101 -15.46 -13.31 -32.88
C ALA A 101 -15.35 -11.89 -32.32
N ARG A 102 -16.43 -11.11 -32.36
CA ARG A 102 -16.50 -9.77 -31.75
C ARG A 102 -16.23 -9.82 -30.26
N SER A 103 -16.88 -10.77 -29.57
CA SER A 103 -16.72 -10.98 -28.14
C SER A 103 -15.30 -11.41 -27.79
N PHE A 104 -14.72 -12.32 -28.57
CA PHE A 104 -13.34 -12.77 -28.43
C PHE A 104 -12.35 -11.60 -28.61
N ARG A 105 -12.49 -10.82 -29.68
CA ARG A 105 -11.63 -9.66 -29.95
C ARG A 105 -11.72 -8.62 -28.83
N LYS A 106 -12.93 -8.28 -28.39
CA LYS A 106 -13.15 -7.33 -27.29
C LYS A 106 -12.50 -7.81 -25.99
N LYS A 107 -12.64 -9.10 -25.67
CA LYS A 107 -12.01 -9.71 -24.50
C LYS A 107 -10.48 -9.64 -24.60
N ASN A 108 -9.90 -10.03 -25.73
CA ASN A 108 -8.45 -10.00 -25.90
C ASN A 108 -7.89 -8.57 -25.87
N GLU A 109 -8.61 -7.60 -26.44
CA GLU A 109 -8.22 -6.19 -26.37
C GLU A 109 -8.22 -5.68 -24.92
N ALA A 110 -9.26 -6.01 -24.14
CA ALA A 110 -9.31 -5.69 -22.72
C ALA A 110 -8.17 -6.37 -21.92
N GLU A 111 -7.85 -7.63 -22.21
CA GLU A 111 -6.72 -8.33 -21.59
C GLU A 111 -5.37 -7.70 -21.96
N THR A 112 -5.20 -7.25 -23.21
CA THR A 112 -3.97 -6.59 -23.68
C THR A 112 -3.80 -5.22 -23.02
N GLN A 113 -4.87 -4.44 -22.92
CA GLN A 113 -4.86 -3.15 -22.22
C GLN A 113 -4.56 -3.35 -20.73
N ALA A 114 -5.20 -4.33 -20.09
CA ALA A 114 -4.92 -4.69 -18.70
C ALA A 114 -3.46 -5.07 -18.48
N LEU A 115 -2.88 -5.88 -19.38
CA LEU A 115 -1.46 -6.25 -19.32
C LEU A 115 -0.53 -5.03 -19.40
N GLN A 116 -0.82 -4.09 -20.30
CA GLN A 116 -0.05 -2.85 -20.44
C GLN A 116 -0.13 -2.00 -19.16
N VAL A 117 -1.33 -1.80 -18.62
CA VAL A 117 -1.55 -1.04 -17.39
C VAL A 117 -0.84 -1.68 -16.20
N LEU A 118 -0.95 -3.00 -16.03
CA LEU A 118 -0.26 -3.76 -14.98
C LEU A 118 1.26 -3.64 -15.11
N SER A 119 1.80 -3.70 -16.33
CA SER A 119 3.24 -3.58 -16.58
C SER A 119 3.75 -2.19 -16.20
N MET A 120 3.05 -1.13 -16.62
CA MET A 120 3.39 0.25 -16.25
C MET A 120 3.30 0.48 -14.74
N ALA A 121 2.29 -0.10 -14.07
CA ALA A 121 2.14 0.03 -12.63
C ALA A 121 3.30 -0.60 -11.84
N ILE A 122 3.79 -1.75 -12.29
CA ILE A 122 4.98 -2.40 -11.69
C ILE A 122 6.22 -1.50 -11.81
N GLU A 123 6.37 -0.79 -12.93
CA GLU A 123 7.50 0.11 -13.16
C GLU A 123 7.41 1.42 -12.38
N SER A 124 6.19 1.87 -12.05
CA SER A 124 5.96 3.13 -11.34
C SER A 124 6.40 3.12 -9.87
N ASP A 125 6.45 1.94 -9.23
CA ASP A 125 6.68 1.78 -7.79
C ASP A 125 5.77 2.67 -6.91
N ASP A 126 4.54 2.90 -7.38
CA ASP A 126 3.50 3.67 -6.69
C ASP A 126 2.35 2.74 -6.26
N ILE A 127 2.00 2.80 -4.98
CA ILE A 127 0.98 1.93 -4.37
C ILE A 127 -0.40 2.19 -4.97
N ASP A 128 -0.77 3.45 -5.20
CA ASP A 128 -2.09 3.84 -5.68
C ASP A 128 -2.26 3.44 -7.15
N VAL A 129 -1.19 3.59 -7.94
CA VAL A 129 -1.15 3.14 -9.34
C VAL A 129 -1.26 1.61 -9.42
N LEU A 130 -0.58 0.88 -8.54
CA LEU A 130 -0.68 -0.58 -8.45
C LEU A 130 -2.10 -1.04 -8.07
N GLU A 131 -2.73 -0.40 -7.08
CA GLU A 131 -4.09 -0.74 -6.66
C GLU A 131 -5.08 -0.55 -7.82
N SER A 132 -5.05 0.61 -8.49
CA SER A 132 -5.91 0.87 -9.66
C SER A 132 -5.66 -0.12 -10.80
N ALA A 133 -4.40 -0.46 -11.08
CA ALA A 133 -4.06 -1.42 -12.13
C ALA A 133 -4.56 -2.85 -11.82
N ILE A 134 -4.49 -3.27 -10.55
CA ILE A 134 -5.03 -4.56 -10.09
C ILE A 134 -6.55 -4.59 -10.31
N GLU A 135 -7.27 -3.55 -9.89
CA GLU A 135 -8.72 -3.46 -10.07
C GLU A 135 -9.13 -3.51 -11.54
N GLN A 136 -8.42 -2.77 -12.41
CA GLN A 136 -8.66 -2.78 -13.86
C GLN A 136 -8.39 -4.16 -14.47
N GLY A 137 -7.30 -4.83 -14.06
CA GLY A 137 -6.97 -6.18 -14.51
C GLY A 137 -8.02 -7.21 -14.08
N GLU A 138 -8.51 -7.13 -12.84
CA GLU A 138 -9.57 -7.99 -12.33
C GLU A 138 -10.91 -7.75 -13.06
N ALA A 139 -11.27 -6.49 -13.29
CA ALA A 139 -12.47 -6.11 -14.04
C ALA A 139 -12.43 -6.59 -15.50
N ALA A 140 -11.24 -6.61 -16.12
CA ALA A 140 -11.02 -7.19 -17.44
C ALA A 140 -11.03 -8.74 -17.44
N GLY A 141 -11.08 -9.39 -16.27
CA GLY A 141 -11.01 -10.83 -16.13
C GLY A 141 -9.62 -11.42 -16.40
N PHE A 142 -8.58 -10.59 -16.40
CA PHE A 142 -7.20 -10.99 -16.65
C PHE A 142 -6.69 -11.87 -15.50
N LYS A 143 -6.07 -13.01 -15.83
CA LYS A 143 -5.54 -13.99 -14.85
C LYS A 143 -4.05 -14.29 -15.06
N GLY A 144 -3.35 -13.43 -15.78
CA GLY A 144 -1.94 -13.62 -16.12
C GLY A 144 -0.98 -13.40 -14.93
N PRO A 145 0.29 -13.79 -15.09
CA PRO A 145 1.31 -13.68 -14.05
C PRO A 145 1.58 -12.23 -13.62
N GLU A 146 1.37 -11.24 -14.49
CA GLU A 146 1.56 -9.82 -14.19
C GLU A 146 0.60 -9.33 -13.11
N LEU A 147 -0.65 -9.83 -13.09
CA LEU A 147 -1.61 -9.50 -12.02
C LEU A 147 -1.15 -10.06 -10.68
N LEU A 148 -0.65 -11.30 -10.66
CA LEU A 148 -0.11 -11.91 -9.44
C LEU A 148 1.12 -11.16 -8.94
N LYS A 149 1.98 -10.70 -9.85
CA LYS A 149 3.14 -9.86 -9.54
C LYS A 149 2.72 -8.52 -8.95
N CYS A 150 1.75 -7.82 -9.56
CA CYS A 150 1.19 -6.57 -9.03
C CYS A 150 0.63 -6.76 -7.62
N LYS A 151 -0.20 -7.79 -7.39
CA LYS A 151 -0.78 -8.08 -6.06
C LYS A 151 0.30 -8.35 -5.00
N SER A 152 1.34 -9.09 -5.36
CA SER A 152 2.44 -9.40 -4.45
C SER A 152 3.25 -8.14 -4.11
N LEU A 153 3.52 -7.30 -5.12
CA LEU A 153 4.22 -6.03 -4.94
C LEU A 153 3.39 -5.06 -4.08
N HIS A 154 2.11 -4.88 -4.40
CA HIS A 154 1.17 -4.07 -3.63
C HIS A 154 1.12 -4.48 -2.16
N LYS A 155 1.01 -5.78 -1.86
CA LYS A 155 1.04 -6.31 -0.49
C LYS A 155 2.36 -5.97 0.22
N SER A 156 3.49 -6.16 -0.47
CA SER A 156 4.82 -5.86 0.07
C SER A 156 4.98 -4.37 0.40
N MET A 157 4.58 -3.49 -0.52
CA MET A 157 4.67 -2.04 -0.33
C MET A 157 3.74 -1.55 0.79
N LYS A 158 2.51 -2.07 0.87
CA LYS A 158 1.57 -1.76 1.95
C LYS A 158 2.10 -2.18 3.32
N SER A 159 2.72 -3.36 3.40
CA SER A 159 3.39 -3.83 4.63
C SER A 159 4.54 -2.90 5.03
N LYS A 160 5.38 -2.50 4.07
CA LYS A 160 6.48 -1.54 4.31
C LYS A 160 5.97 -0.20 4.79
N ALA A 161 4.95 0.37 4.14
CA ALA A 161 4.37 1.65 4.51
C ALA A 161 3.79 1.62 5.93
N ALA A 162 3.05 0.55 6.28
CA ALA A 162 2.53 0.36 7.62
C ALA A 162 3.64 0.21 8.66
N ALA A 163 4.71 -0.52 8.35
CA ALA A 163 5.84 -0.68 9.25
C ALA A 163 6.63 0.63 9.45
N VAL A 164 6.83 1.44 8.40
CA VAL A 164 7.44 2.78 8.51
C VAL A 164 6.59 3.69 9.40
N LYS A 165 5.26 3.66 9.23
CA LYS A 165 4.35 4.44 10.06
C LYS A 165 4.45 4.01 11.53
N ALA A 166 4.36 2.71 11.82
CA ALA A 166 4.48 2.19 13.17
C ALA A 166 5.84 2.53 13.81
N LEU A 167 6.92 2.47 13.03
CA LEU A 167 8.26 2.85 13.49
C LEU A 167 8.33 4.34 13.85
N THR A 168 7.71 5.20 13.05
CA THR A 168 7.67 6.66 13.30
C THR A 168 6.85 6.98 14.54
N GLU A 169 5.67 6.36 14.69
CA GLU A 169 4.82 6.53 15.88
C GLU A 169 5.53 6.07 17.16
N ALA A 170 6.28 4.95 17.09
CA ALA A 170 7.06 4.46 18.22
C ALA A 170 8.25 5.38 18.56
N GLU A 171 8.96 5.91 17.55
CA GLU A 171 10.01 6.91 17.74
C GLU A 171 9.48 8.18 18.42
N GLU A 172 8.27 8.63 18.04
CA GLU A 172 7.60 9.80 18.64
C GLU A 172 7.13 9.54 20.07
N SER A 173 6.68 8.32 20.37
CA SER A 173 6.25 7.94 21.73
C SER A 173 7.39 7.93 22.73
N GLY A 174 8.61 7.60 22.28
CA GLY A 174 9.77 7.40 23.14
C GLY A 174 9.70 6.16 24.05
N ASP A 175 8.68 5.31 23.89
CA ASP A 175 8.59 4.05 24.63
C ASP A 175 9.55 3.02 24.00
N LEU A 176 10.49 2.52 24.82
CA LEU A 176 11.52 1.60 24.37
C LEU A 176 10.94 0.27 23.83
N LYS A 177 9.91 -0.26 24.48
CA LYS A 177 9.32 -1.56 24.10
C LYS A 177 8.55 -1.45 22.80
N ASP A 178 7.77 -0.38 22.65
CA ASP A 178 7.04 -0.13 21.41
C ASP A 178 8.01 0.11 20.24
N LEU A 179 9.12 0.81 20.48
CA LEU A 179 10.15 1.05 19.47
C LEU A 179 10.89 -0.23 19.06
N GLU A 180 11.25 -1.10 20.00
CA GLU A 180 11.87 -2.40 19.71
C GLU A 180 10.93 -3.30 18.88
N LEU A 181 9.65 -3.36 19.24
CA LEU A 181 8.63 -4.13 18.52
C LEU A 181 8.37 -3.57 17.12
N ALA A 182 8.31 -2.25 16.97
CA ALA A 182 8.15 -1.60 15.68
C ALA A 182 9.39 -1.81 14.79
N PHE A 183 10.59 -1.82 15.38
CA PHE A 183 11.85 -2.08 14.69
C PHE A 183 11.90 -3.50 14.12
N GLU A 184 11.52 -4.52 14.90
CA GLU A 184 11.45 -5.92 14.44
C GLU A 184 10.48 -6.05 13.24
N LYS A 185 9.27 -5.51 13.34
CA LYS A 185 8.30 -5.50 12.24
C LYS A 185 8.82 -4.78 10.99
N ALA A 186 9.58 -3.70 11.16
CA ALA A 186 10.20 -2.97 10.06
C ALA A 186 11.30 -3.79 9.38
N GLN A 187 12.07 -4.57 10.12
CA GLN A 187 13.05 -5.51 9.57
C GLN A 187 12.37 -6.62 8.76
N GLU A 188 11.33 -7.24 9.31
CA GLU A 188 10.55 -8.28 8.63
C GLU A 188 9.93 -7.77 7.33
N SER A 189 9.42 -6.54 7.34
CA SER A 189 8.85 -5.88 6.16
C SER A 189 9.90 -5.38 5.16
N LYS A 190 11.20 -5.51 5.46
CA LYS A 190 12.31 -5.02 4.62
C LYS A 190 12.20 -3.52 4.33
N VAL A 191 11.90 -2.75 5.38
CA VAL A 191 11.99 -1.29 5.35
C VAL A 191 13.43 -0.85 5.05
N SER A 192 13.62 0.35 4.48
CA SER A 192 14.94 0.86 4.12
C SER A 192 15.91 0.93 5.31
N GLN A 193 17.20 0.71 5.04
CA GLN A 193 18.25 0.73 6.07
C GLN A 193 18.39 2.09 6.77
N ALA A 194 18.00 3.19 6.12
CA ALA A 194 18.04 4.52 6.71
C ALA A 194 17.10 4.63 7.93
N HIS A 195 15.86 4.17 7.79
CA HIS A 195 14.88 4.12 8.88
C HIS A 195 15.33 3.16 9.99
N LEU A 196 15.87 1.99 9.63
CA LEU A 196 16.36 1.01 10.61
C LEU A 196 17.54 1.56 11.41
N THR A 197 18.50 2.22 10.76
CA THR A 197 19.66 2.81 11.44
C THR A 197 19.23 3.89 12.43
N ARG A 198 18.28 4.75 12.04
CA ARG A 198 17.74 5.80 12.92
C ARG A 198 17.07 5.20 14.15
N ALA A 199 16.16 4.26 13.96
CA ALA A 199 15.45 3.61 15.07
C ALA A 199 16.40 2.85 15.99
N LYS A 200 17.41 2.17 15.44
CA LYS A 200 18.42 1.46 16.23
C LYS A 200 19.21 2.39 17.14
N LEU A 201 19.67 3.54 16.62
CA LEU A 201 20.38 4.54 17.42
C LEU A 201 19.50 5.07 18.57
N GLN A 202 18.21 5.26 18.30
CA GLN A 202 17.26 5.72 19.31
C GLN A 202 17.01 4.63 20.37
N ILE A 203 16.91 3.36 19.98
CA ILE A 203 16.83 2.21 20.91
C ILE A 203 18.06 2.20 21.83
N GLU A 204 19.27 2.27 21.28
CA GLU A 204 20.52 2.27 22.06
C GLU A 204 20.56 3.43 23.06
N ARG A 205 20.10 4.62 22.65
CA ARG A 205 19.99 5.79 23.53
C ARG A 205 18.97 5.58 24.66
N LEU A 206 17.78 5.05 24.35
CA LEU A 206 16.74 4.80 25.35
C LEU A 206 17.14 3.69 26.32
N GLN A 207 17.79 2.63 25.83
CA GLN A 207 18.34 1.57 26.68
C GLN A 207 19.39 2.11 27.65
N LYS A 208 20.33 2.93 27.16
CA LYS A 208 21.33 3.58 28.02
C LYS A 208 20.70 4.48 29.08
N SER A 209 19.73 5.31 28.68
CA SER A 209 19.00 6.18 29.60
C SER A 209 18.23 5.38 30.66
N SER A 210 17.57 4.28 30.27
CA SER A 210 16.89 3.39 31.20
C SER A 210 17.85 2.71 32.18
N ALA A 211 19.07 2.35 31.74
CA ALA A 211 20.07 1.74 32.61
C ALA A 211 20.57 2.73 33.67
N LEU A 212 20.88 3.97 33.25
CA LEU A 212 21.28 5.07 34.14
C LEU A 212 20.16 5.41 35.15
N ALA A 213 18.90 5.41 34.72
CA ALA A 213 17.77 5.59 35.62
C ALA A 213 17.67 4.47 36.69
N ALA A 214 17.95 3.23 36.30
CA ALA A 214 17.99 2.10 37.25
C ALA A 214 19.19 2.17 38.20
N GLU A 215 20.34 2.69 37.74
CA GLU A 215 21.50 2.96 38.61
C GLU A 215 21.19 4.03 39.66
N VAL A 216 20.47 5.09 39.28
CA VAL A 216 19.99 6.11 40.23
C VAL A 216 19.03 5.49 41.26
N ASP A 217 18.06 4.69 40.82
CA ASP A 217 17.14 4.01 41.75
C ASP A 217 17.90 3.11 42.74
N ALA A 218 18.86 2.31 42.25
CA ALA A 218 19.69 1.45 43.10
C ALA A 218 20.56 2.23 44.09
N ALA A 219 21.12 3.37 43.68
CA ALA A 219 21.88 4.24 44.56
C ALA A 219 20.99 4.88 45.65
N LEU A 220 19.75 5.23 45.30
CA LEU A 220 18.78 5.75 46.27
C LEU A 220 18.35 4.69 47.28
N GLU A 221 18.31 3.42 46.92
CA GLU A 221 18.02 2.31 47.84
C GLU A 221 19.18 2.02 48.81
N GLN A 222 20.42 2.31 48.41
CA GLN A 222 21.61 2.06 49.24
C GLN A 222 21.83 3.10 50.34
N ASP A 223 21.16 4.25 50.28
CA ASP A 223 21.35 5.37 51.22
C ASP A 223 22.83 5.77 51.38
N ASP A 224 23.60 5.73 50.28
CA ASP A 224 24.99 6.18 50.25
C ASP A 224 25.13 7.44 49.39
N VAL A 225 25.56 8.54 50.02
CA VAL A 225 25.69 9.85 49.37
C VAL A 225 26.63 9.77 48.16
N ALA A 226 27.77 9.08 48.30
CA ALA A 226 28.76 9.01 47.23
C ALA A 226 28.22 8.26 46.00
N SER A 227 27.48 7.17 46.23
CA SER A 227 26.84 6.39 45.16
C SER A 227 25.74 7.19 44.45
N ILE A 228 24.90 7.93 45.19
CA ILE A 228 23.85 8.77 44.59
C ILE A 228 24.47 9.88 43.74
N GLU A 229 25.51 10.56 44.24
CA GLU A 229 26.19 11.62 43.48
C GLU A 229 26.85 11.07 42.20
N ALA A 230 27.51 9.92 42.27
CA ALA A 230 28.09 9.28 41.10
C ALA A 230 27.03 8.94 40.05
N ALA A 231 25.88 8.41 40.47
CA ALA A 231 24.77 8.08 39.57
C ALA A 231 24.15 9.34 38.93
N ILE A 232 23.98 10.43 39.70
CA ILE A 232 23.51 11.72 39.17
C ILE A 232 24.47 12.25 38.10
N VAL A 233 25.78 12.25 38.38
CA VAL A 233 26.79 12.74 37.42
C VAL A 233 26.79 11.90 36.14
N ALA A 234 26.66 10.58 36.25
CA ALA A 234 26.59 9.70 35.09
C ALA A 234 25.34 9.96 34.23
N ALA A 235 24.18 10.16 34.88
CA ALA A 235 22.92 10.47 34.19
C ALA A 235 22.94 11.86 33.52
N GLU A 236 23.54 12.86 34.16
CA GLU A 236 23.70 14.21 33.60
C GLU A 236 24.68 14.25 32.42
N ALA A 237 25.76 13.48 32.49
CA ALA A 237 26.75 13.39 31.42
C ALA A 237 26.16 12.83 30.11
N ASP A 238 25.10 12.01 30.18
CA ASP A 238 24.39 11.51 29.01
C ASP A 238 23.49 12.57 28.35
N GLY A 239 23.17 13.67 29.05
CA GLY A 239 22.27 14.74 28.60
C GLY A 239 20.80 14.32 28.44
N ASN A 240 20.53 13.02 28.59
CA ASN A 240 19.27 12.35 28.36
C ASN A 240 19.04 11.20 29.37
N GLY A 241 19.96 11.02 30.32
CA GLY A 241 20.14 9.80 31.08
C GLY A 241 19.21 9.63 32.27
N GLY A 242 18.15 10.42 32.40
CA GLY A 242 17.24 10.26 33.53
C GLY A 242 15.90 10.95 33.34
N ASP A 243 14.87 10.36 33.96
CA ASP A 243 13.66 11.07 34.31
C ASP A 243 14.07 12.26 35.18
N GLY A 244 13.87 13.48 34.69
CA GLY A 244 14.26 14.71 35.40
C GLY A 244 13.68 14.79 36.81
N ARG A 245 12.54 14.14 37.07
CA ARG A 245 11.95 14.04 38.41
C ARG A 245 12.75 13.13 39.34
N LYS A 246 13.29 12.02 38.82
CA LYS A 246 14.15 11.11 39.59
C LYS A 246 15.46 11.78 39.96
N LEU A 247 16.10 12.47 39.02
CA LEU A 247 17.33 13.23 39.30
C LEU A 247 17.10 14.32 40.35
N GLU A 248 15.98 15.04 40.27
CA GLU A 248 15.62 16.03 41.28
C GLU A 248 15.38 15.41 42.66
N THR A 249 14.71 14.25 42.71
CA THR A 249 14.51 13.50 43.96
C THR A 249 15.84 13.06 44.56
N ALA A 250 16.76 12.57 43.71
CA ALA A 250 18.08 12.13 44.14
C ALA A 250 18.93 13.28 44.69
N ARG A 251 18.90 14.45 44.03
CA ARG A 251 19.59 15.66 44.51
C ARG A 251 19.06 16.11 45.87
N LYS A 252 17.75 16.13 46.06
CA LYS A 252 17.14 16.48 47.35
C LYS A 252 17.58 15.52 48.45
N LYS A 253 17.60 14.23 48.16
CA LYS A 253 18.08 13.21 49.10
C LYS A 253 19.54 13.42 49.48
N VAL A 254 20.42 13.67 48.51
CA VAL A 254 21.84 14.00 48.75
C VAL A 254 21.97 15.24 49.64
N ALA A 255 21.23 16.31 49.36
CA ALA A 255 21.25 17.54 50.16
C ALA A 255 20.82 17.28 51.61
N MET A 256 19.73 16.54 51.81
CA MET A 256 19.23 16.15 53.13
C MET A 256 20.26 15.31 53.90
N MET A 257 20.86 14.29 53.27
CA MET A 257 21.85 13.43 53.90
C MET A 257 23.14 14.18 54.27
N LYS A 258 23.59 15.11 53.42
CA LYS A 258 24.75 15.95 53.72
C LYS A 258 24.49 16.91 54.87
N ALA A 259 23.32 17.55 54.89
CA ALA A 259 22.95 18.45 55.97
C ALA A 259 22.79 17.71 57.31
N HIS A 260 22.18 16.52 57.28
CA HIS A 260 22.07 15.65 58.45
C HIS A 260 23.45 15.24 58.99
N LYS A 261 24.38 14.83 58.11
CA LYS A 261 25.74 14.48 58.52
C LYS A 261 26.52 15.68 59.06
N ALA A 262 26.42 16.84 58.42
CA ALA A 262 27.08 18.07 58.90
C ALA A 262 26.57 18.47 60.29
N LEU A 263 25.27 18.30 60.54
CA LEU A 263 24.66 18.52 61.85
C LEU A 263 25.19 17.52 62.89
N GLN A 264 25.26 16.22 62.55
CA GLN A 264 25.84 15.20 63.43
C GLN A 264 27.32 15.46 63.75
N ASP A 265 28.13 15.81 62.75
CA ASP A 265 29.54 16.11 62.92
C ASP A 265 29.73 17.36 63.81
N ALA A 266 28.90 18.39 63.64
CA ALA A 266 28.92 19.60 64.48
C ALA A 266 28.50 19.33 65.93
N VAL A 267 27.44 18.53 66.14
CA VAL A 267 27.00 18.08 67.47
C VAL A 267 28.11 17.26 68.15
N ALA A 268 28.76 16.35 67.42
CA ALA A 268 29.84 15.53 67.95
C ALA A 268 31.08 16.37 68.33
N GLU A 269 31.49 17.33 67.49
CA GLU A 269 32.61 18.25 67.77
C GLU A 269 32.34 19.07 69.04
N ILE A 270 31.14 19.62 69.19
CA ILE A 270 30.77 20.43 70.36
C ILE A 270 30.66 19.57 71.62
N THR A 271 30.13 18.36 71.51
CA THR A 271 30.07 17.41 72.63
C THR A 271 31.48 17.09 73.13
N ASP A 272 32.42 16.79 72.23
CA ASP A 272 33.82 16.52 72.58
C ASP A 272 34.48 17.73 73.26
N VAL A 273 34.25 18.94 72.75
CA VAL A 273 34.75 20.18 73.38
C VAL A 273 34.16 20.38 74.78
N MET A 274 32.86 20.17 74.96
CA MET A 274 32.22 20.32 76.28
C MET A 274 32.71 19.28 77.29
N GLU A 275 32.97 18.04 76.86
CA GLU A 275 33.41 16.97 77.75
C GLU A 275 34.91 17.04 78.08
N ASN A 276 35.75 17.43 77.12
CA ASN A 276 37.20 17.33 77.23
C ASN A 276 37.94 18.67 77.37
N SER A 277 37.30 19.82 77.13
CA SER A 277 37.92 21.14 77.23
C SER A 277 37.50 21.89 78.49
N LEU A 278 38.49 22.22 79.34
CA LEU A 278 38.32 23.18 80.44
C LEU A 278 38.01 24.62 79.96
N ALA A 279 38.25 24.91 78.68
CA ALA A 279 38.10 26.25 78.12
C ALA A 279 36.66 26.61 77.72
N GLY A 280 35.72 25.65 77.77
CA GLY A 280 34.36 25.83 77.26
C GLY A 280 34.32 25.89 75.72
N ALA A 281 33.11 25.77 75.16
CA ALA A 281 32.89 25.91 73.72
C ALA A 281 33.04 27.38 73.29
N SER A 282 33.63 27.61 72.12
CA SER A 282 33.91 28.96 71.63
C SER A 282 32.72 29.54 70.85
N LEU A 283 32.71 30.87 70.68
CA LEU A 283 31.70 31.57 69.86
C LEU A 283 31.69 31.08 68.39
N SER A 284 32.83 30.60 67.88
CA SER A 284 32.91 30.02 66.53
C SER A 284 32.24 28.65 66.43
N ASP A 285 32.26 27.86 67.50
CA ASP A 285 31.62 26.53 67.51
C ASP A 285 30.09 26.70 67.50
N TYR A 286 29.58 27.69 68.23
CA TYR A 286 28.16 28.09 68.18
C TYR A 286 27.70 28.45 66.77
N SER A 287 28.46 29.30 66.06
CA SER A 287 28.11 29.71 64.70
C SER A 287 28.04 28.52 63.75
N ARG A 288 28.99 27.58 63.84
CA ARG A 288 28.99 26.36 63.01
C ARG A 288 27.77 25.48 63.28
N LEU A 289 27.39 25.30 64.54
CA LEU A 289 26.21 24.52 64.92
C LEU A 289 24.92 25.15 64.38
N ASN A 290 24.80 26.48 64.51
CA ASN A 290 23.64 27.21 64.02
C ASN A 290 23.55 27.19 62.49
N ASP A 291 24.67 27.34 61.78
CA ASP A 291 24.71 27.22 60.31
C ASP A 291 24.32 25.80 59.85
N ALA A 292 24.85 24.76 60.50
CA ALA A 292 24.49 23.37 60.20
C ALA A 292 23.02 23.05 60.49
N LEU A 293 22.47 23.61 61.57
CA LEU A 293 21.05 23.50 61.92
C LEU A 293 20.16 24.17 60.86
N GLN A 294 20.54 25.37 60.41
CA GLN A 294 19.80 26.09 59.37
C GLN A 294 19.85 25.34 58.02
N ASP A 295 21.01 24.79 57.65
CA ASP A 295 21.15 23.97 56.45
C ASP A 295 20.30 22.69 56.52
N ALA A 296 20.24 22.03 57.69
CA ALA A 296 19.37 20.87 57.91
C ALA A 296 17.88 21.21 57.77
N GLN A 297 17.45 22.36 58.30
CA GLN A 297 16.07 22.84 58.15
C GLN A 297 15.72 23.16 56.70
N LEU A 298 16.63 23.81 55.96
CA LEU A 298 16.43 24.11 54.54
C LEU A 298 16.37 22.85 53.68
N ALA A 299 17.08 21.79 54.07
CA ALA A 299 17.08 20.50 53.39
C ALA A 299 15.94 19.57 53.82
N ASP A 300 15.03 20.03 54.69
CA ASP A 300 13.88 19.26 55.21
C ASP A 300 14.32 17.94 55.87
N VAL A 301 15.43 17.96 56.61
CA VAL A 301 15.82 16.83 57.48
C VAL A 301 14.69 16.63 58.51
N GLN A 302 14.24 15.38 58.73
CA GLN A 302 13.11 15.06 59.64
C GLN A 302 13.55 14.30 60.91
N ASP A 303 14.79 14.50 61.35
CA ASP A 303 15.30 13.86 62.58
C ASP A 303 14.96 14.72 63.81
N GLU A 304 13.75 14.55 64.34
CA GLU A 304 13.24 15.32 65.49
C GLU A 304 14.13 15.20 66.74
N GLU A 305 14.76 14.05 66.95
CA GLU A 305 15.65 13.82 68.10
C GLU A 305 16.93 14.64 67.94
N LEU A 306 17.55 14.59 66.75
CA LEU A 306 18.73 15.40 66.46
C LEU A 306 18.43 16.89 66.56
N TYR A 307 17.29 17.38 66.05
CA TYR A 307 16.91 18.79 66.21
C TYR A 307 16.78 19.21 67.66
N LYS A 308 16.14 18.37 68.46
CA LYS A 308 15.95 18.65 69.88
C LYS A 308 17.29 18.70 70.61
N ASP A 309 18.15 17.71 70.38
CA ASP A 309 19.49 17.67 70.99
C ASP A 309 20.33 18.88 70.59
N THR A 310 20.26 19.28 69.32
CA THR A 310 20.97 20.48 68.82
C THR A 310 20.43 21.76 69.48
N THR A 311 19.10 21.87 69.62
CA THR A 311 18.44 23.03 70.24
C THR A 311 18.78 23.13 71.72
N ASP A 312 18.73 22.02 72.44
CA ASP A 312 19.08 21.93 73.86
C ASP A 312 20.58 22.28 74.07
N MET A 313 21.48 21.95 73.14
CA MET A 313 22.88 22.38 73.19
C MET A 313 23.04 23.88 72.98
N LEU A 314 22.37 24.46 71.98
CA LEU A 314 22.42 25.92 71.75
C LEU A 314 21.92 26.69 72.99
N GLU A 315 20.83 26.25 73.62
CA GLU A 315 20.31 26.87 74.85
C GLU A 315 21.28 26.77 76.03
N LYS A 316 22.01 25.65 76.16
CA LYS A 316 23.05 25.50 77.20
C LYS A 316 24.26 26.38 76.93
N MET A 317 24.65 26.52 75.67
CA MET A 317 25.77 27.40 75.29
C MET A 317 25.44 28.87 75.54
N ASP A 318 24.19 29.30 75.32
CA ASP A 318 23.75 30.68 75.62
C ASP A 318 23.74 31.02 77.13
N GLN A 319 23.78 30.01 78.00
CA GLN A 319 23.81 30.19 79.46
C GLN A 319 25.23 30.30 80.04
N LEU A 320 26.27 29.94 79.28
CA LEU A 320 27.68 29.95 79.70
C LEU A 320 28.37 31.28 79.36
#